data_AF-A0A0D0E511-F1
#
_entry.id   AF-A0A0D0E511-F1
#
_cell.length_a   1.000
_cell.length_b   1.000
_cell.length_c   1.000
_cell.angle_alpha   90.00
_cell.angle_beta   90.00
_cell.angle_gamma   90.00
#
_symmetry.space_group_name_H-M   'P 1'
#
loop_
_entity.id
_entity.type
_entity.pdbx_description
1 polymer ?
#
loop_
_entity_poly.entity_id
_entity_poly.type
_entity_poly.pdbx_seq_one_letter_code
_entity_poly.pdbx_strand_id
1 'polypeptide(L)' 'PNSQECILQLDVWSVHQFVQFHTWLDKHYPWIKDCFVPGGCTGIAHPCNVGIQCQFKLAAKWVQHTNIIEESLEFLQ' A
#
# COMPACT_ATOMS: atom_id res chain seq x y z
N PRO A 1 -8.63 -23.20 -8.03
CA PRO A 1 -8.27 -24.62 -7.79
C PRO A 1 -8.06 -24.87 -6.29
N ASN A 2 -8.52 -26.00 -5.74
CA ASN A 2 -8.51 -26.25 -4.30
C ASN A 2 -7.10 -26.37 -3.69
N SER A 3 -6.06 -26.48 -4.51
CA SER A 3 -4.65 -26.56 -4.12
C SER A 3 -3.86 -25.29 -4.43
N GLN A 4 -4.54 -24.20 -4.82
CA GLN A 4 -3.85 -22.96 -5.16
C GLN A 4 -3.38 -22.25 -3.89
N GLU A 5 -2.08 -22.02 -3.79
CA GLU A 5 -1.49 -21.13 -2.78
C GLU A 5 -1.47 -19.68 -3.26
N CYS A 6 -1.36 -18.76 -2.31
CA CYS A 6 -1.29 -17.32 -2.55
C CYS A 6 -0.13 -16.72 -1.75
N ILE A 7 0.62 -15.81 -2.37
CA ILE A 7 1.60 -15.00 -1.64
C ILE A 7 0.92 -13.68 -1.26
N LEU A 8 0.82 -13.42 0.04
CA LEU A 8 0.36 -12.14 0.57
C LEU A 8 1.58 -11.27 0.85
N GLN A 9 1.84 -10.31 -0.04
CA GLN A 9 2.93 -9.37 0.13
C GLN A 9 2.50 -8.18 1.00
N LEU A 10 3.16 -7.98 2.13
CA LEU A 10 2.85 -6.93 3.11
C LEU A 10 4.03 -6.01 3.31
N ASP A 11 3.77 -4.78 3.78
CA ASP A 11 4.81 -3.94 4.31
C ASP A 11 5.12 -4.33 5.76
N VAL A 12 6.40 -4.17 6.14
CA VAL A 12 6.85 -4.50 7.49
C VAL A 12 6.51 -3.38 8.48
N TRP A 13 5.26 -3.38 8.91
CA TRP A 13 4.76 -2.51 9.99
C TRP A 13 4.58 -3.30 11.28
N SER A 14 4.65 -2.60 12.42
CA SER A 14 4.55 -3.21 13.75
C SER A 14 3.31 -4.10 13.90
N VAL A 15 2.17 -3.70 13.33
CA VAL A 15 0.91 -4.48 13.34
C VAL A 15 1.01 -5.83 12.63
N HIS A 16 1.84 -5.95 11.59
CA HIS A 16 2.01 -7.19 10.83
C HIS A 16 3.13 -8.08 11.38
N GLN A 17 3.97 -7.57 12.29
CA GLN A 17 5.07 -8.33 12.89
C GLN A 17 4.67 -9.14 14.12
N PHE A 18 3.40 -9.07 14.55
CA PHE A 18 2.95 -9.79 15.75
C PHE A 18 2.72 -11.27 15.45
N VAL A 19 3.25 -12.13 16.32
CA VAL A 19 3.03 -13.59 16.29
C VAL A 19 1.54 -13.95 16.24
N GLN A 20 0.68 -13.15 16.89
CA GLN A 20 -0.77 -13.35 16.87
C GLN A 20 -1.36 -13.26 15.45
N PHE A 21 -0.85 -12.35 14.61
CA PHE A 21 -1.27 -12.22 13.22
C PHE A 21 -0.90 -13.47 12.41
N HIS A 22 0.36 -13.91 12.49
CA HIS A 22 0.82 -15.13 11.80
C HIS A 22 0.05 -16.36 12.27
N THR A 23 -0.09 -16.54 13.59
CA THR A 23 -0.84 -17.67 14.17
C THR A 23 -2.28 -17.70 13.69
N TRP A 24 -2.92 -16.54 13.59
CA TRP A 24 -4.28 -16.43 13.09
C TRP A 24 -4.35 -16.73 11.58
N LEU A 25 -3.42 -16.21 10.80
CA LEU A 25 -3.36 -16.43 9.35
C LEU A 25 -3.14 -17.92 9.02
N ASP A 26 -2.18 -18.57 9.70
CA ASP A 26 -1.90 -20.00 9.53
C ASP A 26 -3.10 -20.88 9.90
N LYS A 27 -3.81 -20.52 10.97
CA LYS A 27 -4.98 -21.27 11.44
C LYS A 27 -6.18 -21.16 10.52
N HIS A 28 -6.45 -19.97 9.99
CA HIS A 28 -7.68 -19.69 9.22
C HIS A 28 -7.48 -19.78 7.71
N TYR A 29 -6.26 -19.51 7.21
CA TYR A 29 -5.94 -19.41 5.79
C TYR A 29 -4.56 -20.00 5.47
N PRO A 30 -4.32 -21.31 5.70
CA PRO A 30 -3.00 -21.94 5.54
C PRO A 30 -2.44 -21.92 4.11
N TRP A 31 -3.29 -21.64 3.12
CA TRP A 31 -2.92 -21.49 1.71
C TRP A 31 -2.33 -20.11 1.39
N ILE A 32 -2.43 -19.15 2.31
CA ILE A 32 -1.78 -17.84 2.20
C ILE A 32 -0.39 -17.94 2.83
N LYS A 33 0.64 -17.55 2.09
CA LYS A 33 2.02 -17.42 2.56
C LYS A 33 2.36 -15.93 2.62
N ASP A 34 2.66 -15.42 3.81
CA ASP A 34 3.03 -14.02 3.98
C ASP A 34 4.47 -13.75 3.53
N CYS A 35 4.70 -12.57 2.93
CA CYS A 35 6.02 -12.12 2.49
C CYS A 35 6.16 -10.62 2.75
N PHE A 36 7.16 -10.24 3.54
CA PHE A 36 7.36 -8.83 3.91
C PHE A 36 8.32 -8.11 2.98
N VAL A 37 7.94 -6.89 2.61
CA VAL A 37 8.84 -5.91 2.04
C VAL A 37 9.69 -5.31 3.16
N PRO A 38 11.04 -5.29 3.05
CA PRO A 38 11.92 -4.71 4.07
C PRO A 38 11.57 -3.26 4.40
N GLY A 39 11.92 -2.85 5.63
CA GLY A 39 11.65 -1.51 6.13
C GLY A 39 12.36 -0.47 5.27
N GLY A 40 11.65 0.61 4.92
CA GLY A 40 12.16 1.64 4.01
C GLY A 40 12.13 1.26 2.52
N CYS A 41 11.80 0.02 2.17
CA CYS A 41 11.70 -0.41 0.77
C CYS A 41 10.29 -0.37 0.19
N THR A 42 9.26 0.03 0.96
CA THR A 42 7.85 0.04 0.49
C THR A 42 7.63 0.91 -0.74
N GLY A 43 8.35 2.03 -0.87
CA GLY A 43 8.27 2.92 -2.05
C GLY A 43 8.94 2.37 -3.31
N ILE A 44 9.65 1.25 -3.20
CA ILE A 44 10.49 0.70 -4.28
C ILE A 44 10.02 -0.71 -4.66
N ALA A 45 9.70 -1.54 -3.66
CA ALA A 45 9.50 -2.96 -3.84
C ALA A 45 8.06 -3.44 -3.57
N HIS A 46 7.18 -2.60 -2.99
CA HIS A 46 5.80 -3.00 -2.73
C HIS A 46 4.90 -2.72 -3.95
N PRO A 47 4.38 -3.75 -4.66
CA PRO A 47 3.68 -3.58 -5.93
C PRO A 47 2.47 -2.66 -5.85
N CYS A 48 1.71 -2.72 -4.75
CA CYS A 48 0.55 -1.84 -4.55
C CYS A 48 0.97 -0.37 -4.46
N ASN A 49 2.12 -0.08 -3.84
CA ASN A 49 2.57 1.29 -3.67
C ASN A 49 3.16 1.85 -4.97
N VAL A 50 4.05 1.10 -5.64
CA VAL A 50 4.70 1.54 -6.88
C VAL A 50 3.77 1.53 -8.09
N GLY A 51 2.76 0.66 -8.09
CA GLY A 51 1.76 0.58 -9.13
C GLY A 51 0.54 1.44 -8.82
N ILE A 52 -0.45 0.83 -8.15
CA ILE A 52 -1.80 1.37 -7.98
C ILE A 52 -1.77 2.71 -7.23
N GLN A 53 -1.14 2.75 -6.06
CA GLN A 53 -1.15 3.96 -5.23
C GLN A 53 -0.31 5.09 -5.83
N CYS A 54 0.76 4.79 -6.57
CA CYS A 54 1.59 5.81 -7.21
C CYS A 54 0.74 6.66 -8.17
N GLN A 55 -0.02 6.00 -9.06
CA GLN A 55 -0.88 6.68 -10.02
C GLN A 55 -1.99 7.47 -9.34
N PHE A 56 -2.63 6.86 -8.33
CA PHE A 56 -3.68 7.52 -7.56
C PHE A 56 -3.18 8.77 -6.83
N LYS A 57 -2.05 8.66 -6.10
CA LYS A 57 -1.43 9.79 -5.37
C LYS A 57 -1.01 10.91 -6.32
N LEU A 58 -0.51 10.56 -7.51
CA LEU A 58 -0.17 11.55 -8.53
C LEU A 58 -1.41 12.31 -8.98
N ALA A 59 -2.48 11.62 -9.37
CA ALA A 59 -3.74 12.25 -9.78
C ALA A 59 -4.31 13.17 -8.68
N ALA A 60 -4.32 12.70 -7.43
CA ALA A 60 -4.74 13.52 -6.29
C ALA A 60 -3.88 14.79 -6.15
N LYS A 61 -2.55 14.66 -6.28
CA LYS A 61 -1.63 15.81 -6.22
C LYS A 61 -1.92 16.83 -7.32
N TRP A 62 -2.23 16.39 -8.53
CA TRP A 62 -2.58 17.29 -9.63
C TRP A 62 -3.84 18.09 -9.33
N VAL A 63 -4.90 17.42 -8.89
CA VAL A 63 -6.17 18.09 -8.53
C VAL A 63 -5.96 19.09 -7.40
N GLN A 64 -5.22 18.71 -6.35
CA GLN A 64 -4.89 19.61 -5.26
C GLN A 64 -4.09 20.84 -5.72
N HIS A 65 -3.11 20.64 -6.61
CA HIS A 65 -2.30 21.73 -7.14
C HIS A 65 -3.12 22.70 -7.99
N THR A 66 -4.01 22.19 -8.85
CA THR A 66 -4.92 23.03 -9.64
C THR A 66 -5.81 23.89 -8.74
N ASN A 67 -6.40 23.30 -7.70
CA ASN A 67 -7.24 24.06 -6.76
C ASN A 67 -6.46 25.20 -6.08
N ILE A 68 -5.22 24.96 -5.67
CA ILE A 68 -4.37 25.99 -5.04
C ILE A 68 -4.06 27.13 -6.03
N ILE A 69 -3.82 26.80 -7.31
CA ILE A 69 -3.59 27.82 -8.34
C ILE A 69 -4.84 28.68 -8.54
N GLU A 70 -6.01 28.04 -8.66
CA GLU A 70 -7.29 28.74 -8.87
C GLU A 70 -7.57 29.70 -7.71
N GLU A 71 -7.46 29.23 -6.46
CA GLU A 71 -7.59 30.06 -5.26
C GLU A 71 -6.59 31.23 -5.26
N SER A 72 -5.32 30.96 -5.60
CA SER A 72 -4.28 32.01 -5.64
C SER A 72 -4.55 33.07 -6.70
N LEU A 73 -5.13 32.69 -7.85
CA LEU A 73 -5.49 33.62 -8.91
C LEU A 73 -6.68 34.49 -8.54
N GLU A 74 -7.66 33.96 -7.79
CA GLU A 74 -8.77 34.75 -7.25
C GLU A 74 -8.29 35.86 -6.31
N PHE A 75 -7.26 35.61 -5.50
CA PHE A 75 -6.70 36.63 -4.61
C PHE A 75 -5.95 37.77 -5.30
N LEU A 76 -5.56 37.60 -6.57
CA LEU A 76 -4.82 38.60 -7.34
C LEU A 76 -5.70 39.50 -8.21
N GLN A 77 -7.00 39.21 -8.30
CA GLN A 77 -8.01 40.00 -9.03
C GLN A 77 -8.62 41.07 -8.12
#